data_AF-A0A4Y4KDH1-F1
#
_entry.id   AF-A0A4Y4KDH1-F1
#
_cell.length_a   1.000
_cell.length_b   1.000
_cell.length_c   1.000
_cell.angle_alpha   90.00
_cell.angle_beta   90.00
_cell.angle_gamma   90.00
#
_symmetry.space_group_name_H-M   'P 1'
#
loop_
_entity.id
_entity.type
_entity.pdbx_description
1 polymer ?
#
loop_
_entity_poly.entity_id
_entity_poly.type
_entity_poly.pdbx_seq_one_letter_code
_entity_poly.pdbx_strand_id
1 'polypeptide(L)'
;MLRGRERRVDGPLVCCHSRFDTALGTLYPLASRMADDDRSVLGLDVGALLGAAWGAMGHDGVQAVPGTRACTLSEALAAPFPASGCVNVDAAEVVRRGGPPAGAHSDIVHPELARVVLAAGRVR
;
A
#
# COMPACT_ATOMS: atom_id res chain seq x y z
N MET A 1 12.85 -14.39 0.96
CA MET A 1 12.13 -14.48 2.26
C MET A 1 12.09 -13.09 2.92
N LEU A 2 10.91 -12.44 2.96
CA LEU A 2 10.70 -11.08 3.50
C LEU A 2 10.00 -11.04 4.87
N ARG A 3 9.56 -12.19 5.39
CA ARG A 3 8.90 -12.29 6.70
C ARG A 3 9.80 -11.70 7.80
N GLY A 4 9.25 -10.78 8.59
CA GLY A 4 9.94 -10.18 9.72
C GLY A 4 10.92 -9.06 9.38
N ARG A 5 11.01 -8.65 8.11
CA ARG A 5 11.87 -7.55 7.67
C ARG A 5 11.30 -6.18 8.04
N GLU A 6 10.00 -6.06 8.29
CA GLU A 6 9.34 -4.85 8.77
C GLU A 6 9.93 -4.36 10.10
N ARG A 7 10.43 -5.28 10.95
CA ARG A 7 11.07 -4.95 12.24
C ARG A 7 12.45 -4.31 12.12
N ARG A 8 12.98 -4.19 10.90
CA ARG A 8 14.26 -3.52 10.65
C ARG A 8 14.11 -2.00 10.55
N VAL A 9 12.87 -1.49 10.48
CA VAL A 9 12.58 -0.06 10.50
C VAL A 9 12.61 0.41 11.95
N ASP A 10 13.47 1.37 12.27
CA ASP A 10 13.51 2.05 13.57
C ASP A 10 12.44 3.15 13.62
N GLY A 11 11.18 2.71 13.68
CA GLY A 11 10.01 3.56 13.56
C GLY A 11 8.79 2.83 13.01
N PRO A 12 7.66 3.51 12.83
CA PRO A 12 6.50 2.93 12.18
C PRO A 12 6.76 2.77 10.67
N LEU A 13 6.31 1.64 10.11
CA LEU A 13 6.15 1.47 8.67
C LEU A 13 4.72 1.88 8.31
N VAL A 14 4.58 3.06 7.71
CA VAL A 14 3.27 3.62 7.33
C VAL A 14 3.03 3.40 5.85
N CYS A 15 1.91 2.80 5.50
CA CYS A 15 1.47 2.54 4.15
C CYS A 15 0.17 3.31 3.86
N CYS A 16 0.26 4.33 3.01
CA CYS A 16 -0.94 4.95 2.44
C CYS A 16 -1.43 4.07 1.30
N HIS A 17 -2.72 3.76 1.29
CA HIS A 17 -3.34 2.97 0.22
C HIS A 17 -4.63 3.63 -0.26
N SER A 18 -4.99 3.36 -1.50
CA SER A 18 -6.26 3.81 -2.08
C SER A 18 -6.83 2.76 -3.01
N ARG A 19 -8.09 2.42 -2.79
CA ARG A 19 -8.88 1.56 -3.68
C ARG A 19 -9.03 2.11 -5.11
N PHE A 20 -8.74 3.41 -5.31
CA PHE A 20 -8.79 4.03 -6.63
C PHE A 20 -7.51 3.82 -7.45
N ASP A 21 -6.41 3.34 -6.85
CA ASP A 21 -5.23 2.92 -7.62
C ASP A 21 -5.48 1.55 -8.27
N THR A 22 -6.09 1.57 -9.45
CA THR A 22 -6.41 0.35 -10.20
C THR A 22 -5.19 -0.23 -10.90
N ALA A 23 -4.13 0.55 -11.14
CA ALA A 23 -2.87 0.01 -11.65
C ALA A 23 -2.27 -0.98 -10.65
N LEU A 24 -2.21 -0.60 -9.37
CA LEU A 24 -1.75 -1.48 -8.29
C LEU A 24 -2.76 -2.57 -7.92
N GLY A 25 -4.06 -2.34 -8.15
CA GLY A 25 -5.08 -3.36 -7.94
C GLY A 25 -5.12 -4.45 -9.02
N THR A 26 -4.57 -4.20 -10.22
CA THR A 26 -4.73 -5.13 -11.37
C THR A 26 -3.47 -5.28 -12.21
N LEU A 27 -3.01 -4.22 -12.89
CA LEU A 27 -1.93 -4.28 -13.87
C LEU A 27 -0.60 -4.78 -13.27
N TYR A 28 -0.20 -4.24 -12.14
CA TYR A 28 1.07 -4.58 -11.48
C TYR A 28 1.07 -5.97 -10.86
N PRO A 29 0.01 -6.40 -10.14
CA PRO A 29 -0.09 -7.79 -9.70
C PRO A 29 0.00 -8.79 -10.84
N LEU A 30 -0.60 -8.47 -12.00
CA LEU A 30 -0.52 -9.31 -13.18
C LEU A 30 0.87 -9.38 -13.78
N ALA A 31 1.53 -8.23 -13.96
CA ALA A 31 2.91 -8.19 -14.42
C ALA A 31 3.85 -8.95 -13.46
N SER A 32 3.64 -8.79 -12.14
CA SER A 32 4.45 -9.46 -11.12
C SER A 32 4.27 -10.97 -11.17
N ARG A 33 3.03 -11.45 -11.33
CA ARG A 33 2.76 -12.86 -11.54
C ARG A 33 3.38 -13.36 -12.83
N MET A 34 3.23 -12.66 -13.96
CA MET A 34 3.82 -13.10 -15.23
C MET A 34 5.33 -13.21 -15.15
N ALA A 35 6.00 -12.27 -14.47
CA ALA A 35 7.43 -12.32 -14.25
C ALA A 35 7.87 -13.47 -13.32
N ASP A 36 6.98 -13.96 -12.45
CA ASP A 36 7.21 -15.16 -11.63
C ASP A 36 6.83 -16.45 -12.37
N ASP A 37 5.76 -16.44 -13.17
CA ASP A 37 5.35 -17.54 -14.05
C ASP A 37 6.33 -17.74 -15.22
N ASP A 38 7.08 -16.72 -15.64
CA ASP A 38 8.26 -16.88 -16.50
C ASP A 38 9.37 -17.72 -15.82
N ARG A 39 9.26 -17.95 -14.49
CA ARG A 39 10.02 -18.98 -13.75
C ARG A 39 9.23 -20.27 -13.49
N SER A 40 7.91 -20.31 -13.72
CA SER A 40 7.07 -21.52 -13.67
C SER A 40 5.84 -21.44 -14.58
N VAL A 41 5.85 -22.19 -15.69
CA VAL A 41 4.77 -22.23 -16.70
C VAL A 41 3.50 -22.88 -16.15
N LEU A 42 2.37 -22.13 -16.09
CA LEU A 42 0.96 -22.47 -16.45
C LEU A 42 -0.11 -21.75 -15.61
N GLY A 43 -1.01 -21.01 -16.26
CA GLY A 43 -2.46 -21.14 -16.02
C GLY A 43 -3.22 -20.02 -15.29
N LEU A 44 -4.17 -19.42 -16.02
CA LEU A 44 -5.23 -18.45 -15.67
C LEU A 44 -5.83 -18.52 -14.24
N ASP A 45 -5.94 -17.37 -13.58
CA ASP A 45 -7.20 -16.68 -13.16
C ASP A 45 -6.84 -15.32 -12.49
N VAL A 46 -7.27 -14.19 -13.07
CA VAL A 46 -6.36 -13.04 -13.35
C VAL A 46 -6.62 -11.80 -12.47
N GLY A 47 -7.29 -11.90 -11.33
CA GLY A 47 -7.44 -10.71 -10.44
C GLY A 47 -7.64 -11.03 -8.98
N ALA A 48 -8.69 -11.78 -8.65
CA ALA A 48 -8.97 -12.18 -7.27
C ALA A 48 -8.03 -13.27 -6.73
N LEU A 49 -7.36 -14.00 -7.64
CA LEU A 49 -6.52 -15.16 -7.32
C LEU A 49 -5.05 -14.83 -7.08
N LEU A 50 -4.65 -13.56 -7.27
CA LEU A 50 -3.25 -13.13 -7.11
C LEU A 50 -2.81 -13.05 -5.64
N GLY A 51 -3.76 -13.06 -4.71
CA GLY A 51 -3.52 -13.13 -3.27
C GLY A 51 -2.60 -12.02 -2.73
N ALA A 52 -2.35 -12.04 -1.43
CA ALA A 52 -1.41 -11.11 -0.79
C ALA A 52 0.04 -11.26 -1.30
N ALA A 53 0.37 -12.32 -2.06
CA ALA A 53 1.72 -12.60 -2.53
C ALA A 53 2.12 -11.68 -3.70
N TRP A 54 1.17 -11.35 -4.59
CA TRP A 54 1.41 -10.54 -5.78
C TRP A 54 0.69 -9.19 -5.72
N GLY A 55 -0.12 -8.95 -4.68
CA GLY A 55 -0.77 -7.66 -4.43
C GLY A 55 0.22 -6.53 -4.16
N ALA A 56 -0.14 -5.32 -4.58
CA ALA A 56 0.67 -4.13 -4.34
C ALA A 56 0.03 -3.26 -3.26
N MET A 57 0.80 -3.00 -2.20
CA MET A 57 0.32 -2.34 -0.96
C MET A 57 -0.33 -0.97 -1.18
N GLY A 58 -0.03 -0.27 -2.28
CA GLY A 58 -0.68 1.03 -2.57
C GLY A 58 -2.18 0.91 -2.90
N HIS A 59 -2.69 -0.29 -3.21
CA HIS A 59 -4.12 -0.53 -3.42
C HIS A 59 -4.84 -0.93 -2.12
N ASP A 60 -4.31 -1.93 -1.42
CA ASP A 60 -4.99 -2.63 -0.32
C ASP A 60 -4.24 -2.59 1.03
N GLY A 61 -3.09 -1.94 1.09
CA GLY A 61 -2.28 -1.78 2.31
C GLY A 61 -1.34 -2.95 2.58
N VAL A 62 -0.60 -2.87 3.69
CA VAL A 62 0.25 -3.95 4.20
C VAL A 62 -0.61 -5.18 4.51
N GLN A 63 -0.26 -6.31 3.90
CA GLN A 63 -0.92 -7.61 4.08
C GLN A 63 -0.04 -8.57 4.90
N ALA A 64 -0.66 -9.57 5.52
CA ALA A 64 0.00 -10.71 6.18
C ALA A 64 1.04 -10.35 7.28
N VAL A 65 0.98 -9.12 7.83
CA VAL A 65 1.72 -8.69 9.03
C VAL A 65 0.72 -8.54 10.18
N PRO A 66 0.66 -9.50 11.13
CA PRO A 66 -0.24 -9.42 12.28
C PRO A 66 -0.04 -8.14 13.10
N GLY A 67 -1.13 -7.56 13.57
CA GLY A 67 -1.08 -6.32 14.36
C GLY A 67 -0.88 -5.05 13.54
N THR A 68 -0.96 -5.11 12.20
CA THR A 68 -1.03 -3.91 11.36
C THR A 68 -2.25 -3.10 11.75
N ARG A 69 -2.03 -1.87 12.22
CA ARG A 69 -3.11 -0.93 12.55
C ARG A 69 -3.70 -0.39 11.25
N ALA A 70 -5.02 -0.25 11.17
CA ALA A 70 -5.68 0.49 10.11
C ALA A 70 -6.29 1.78 10.68
N CYS A 71 -6.22 2.87 9.92
CA CYS A 71 -6.89 4.12 10.24
C CYS A 71 -7.18 4.94 8.97
N THR A 72 -8.06 5.93 9.08
CA THR A 72 -8.30 6.89 8.01
C THR A 72 -7.16 7.91 7.92
N LEU A 73 -7.10 8.66 6.82
CA LEU A 73 -6.19 9.80 6.68
C LEU A 73 -6.38 10.85 7.77
N SER A 74 -7.63 11.15 8.13
CA SER A 74 -7.93 12.13 9.18
C SER A 74 -7.46 11.67 10.56
N GLU A 75 -7.66 10.39 10.90
CA GLU A 75 -7.16 9.79 12.15
C GLU A 75 -5.64 9.79 12.21
N ALA A 76 -4.97 9.47 11.09
CA ALA A 76 -3.52 9.48 10.98
C ALA A 76 -2.91 10.88 11.20
N LEU A 77 -3.62 11.93 10.80
CA LEU A 77 -3.19 13.32 10.96
C LEU A 77 -3.60 13.94 12.31
N ALA A 78 -4.50 13.31 13.06
CA ALA A 78 -5.02 13.80 14.33
C ALA A 78 -4.21 13.32 15.55
N ALA A 79 -3.44 12.24 15.42
CA ALA A 79 -2.69 11.65 16.52
C ALA A 79 -1.31 11.16 16.08
N PRO A 80 -0.33 11.05 16.99
CA PRO A 80 0.97 10.49 16.68
C PRO A 80 0.87 9.02 16.20
N PHE A 81 1.74 8.66 15.26
CA PHE A 81 1.95 7.26 14.89
C PHE A 81 2.56 6.46 16.04
N PRO A 82 2.34 5.13 16.09
CA PRO A 82 2.98 4.27 17.08
C PRO A 82 4.51 4.34 16.99
N ALA A 83 5.18 3.92 18.07
CA ALA A 83 6.64 3.91 18.12
C ALA A 83 7.24 3.00 17.03
N SER A 84 6.60 1.86 16.76
CA SER A 84 7.00 0.82 15.81
C SER A 84 5.78 0.08 15.26
N GLY A 85 6.01 -0.83 14.30
CA GLY A 85 4.97 -1.66 13.69
C GLY A 85 4.42 -1.08 12.39
N CYS A 86 3.48 -1.79 11.79
CA CYS A 86 2.87 -1.39 10.51
C CYS A 86 1.56 -0.64 10.72
N VAL A 87 1.32 0.39 9.89
CA VAL A 87 0.08 1.16 9.88
C VAL A 87 -0.40 1.34 8.44
N ASN A 88 -1.63 0.93 8.16
CA ASN A 88 -2.33 1.23 6.92
C ASN A 88 -3.16 2.50 7.11
N VAL A 89 -2.97 3.46 6.22
CA VAL A 89 -3.71 4.72 6.17
C VAL A 89 -4.55 4.73 4.89
N ASP A 90 -5.88 4.74 5.05
CA ASP A 90 -6.79 4.91 3.91
C ASP A 90 -6.70 6.35 3.40
N ALA A 91 -6.08 6.51 2.22
CA ALA A 91 -5.87 7.78 1.56
C ALA A 91 -6.90 8.06 0.45
N ALA A 92 -7.94 7.23 0.30
CA ALA A 92 -8.89 7.33 -0.79
C ALA A 92 -9.76 8.60 -0.77
N GLU A 93 -9.75 9.36 0.33
CA GLU A 93 -10.34 10.71 0.39
C GLU A 93 -9.64 11.68 -0.57
N VAL A 94 -8.32 11.58 -0.70
CA VAL A 94 -7.48 12.50 -1.50
C VAL A 94 -6.93 11.83 -2.75
N VAL A 95 -6.42 10.60 -2.65
CA VAL A 95 -5.90 9.80 -3.77
C VAL A 95 -7.07 9.13 -4.49
N ARG A 96 -7.70 9.85 -5.42
CA ARG A 96 -8.91 9.38 -6.11
C ARG A 96 -9.09 9.93 -7.51
N ARG A 97 -8.19 10.79 -7.99
CA ARG A 97 -8.28 11.40 -9.32
C ARG A 97 -7.41 10.64 -10.31
N GLY A 98 -7.92 10.47 -11.52
CA GLY A 98 -7.23 9.78 -12.59
C GLY A 98 -8.21 9.16 -13.55
N GLY A 99 -7.73 8.25 -14.39
CA GLY A 99 -8.55 7.63 -15.43
C GLY A 99 -8.10 6.20 -15.73
N PRO A 100 -8.95 5.41 -16.39
CA PRO A 100 -8.58 4.07 -16.79
C PRO A 100 -7.37 4.09 -17.76
N PRO A 101 -6.53 3.05 -17.74
CA PRO A 101 -6.63 1.85 -16.88
C PRO A 101 -5.98 2.02 -15.49
N ALA A 102 -5.21 3.09 -15.27
CA ALA A 102 -4.37 3.24 -14.10
C ALA A 102 -5.10 3.76 -12.84
N GLY A 103 -6.27 4.37 -13.01
CA GLY A 103 -7.01 4.98 -11.91
C GLY A 103 -6.18 6.10 -11.27
N ALA A 104 -6.16 6.16 -9.94
CA ALA A 104 -5.49 7.19 -9.15
C ALA A 104 -3.99 6.97 -8.94
N HIS A 105 -3.34 6.08 -9.71
CA HIS A 105 -1.95 5.69 -9.52
C HIS A 105 -0.95 6.86 -9.44
N SER A 106 -1.18 7.90 -10.24
CA SER A 106 -0.31 9.09 -10.27
C SER A 106 -0.82 10.24 -9.38
N ASP A 107 -1.96 10.09 -8.73
CA ASP A 107 -2.57 11.11 -7.87
C ASP A 107 -2.01 11.02 -6.45
N ILE A 108 -0.69 11.15 -6.33
CA ILE A 108 0.06 10.97 -5.08
C ILE A 108 0.63 12.28 -4.53
N VAL A 109 0.50 13.38 -5.25
CA VAL A 109 1.02 14.69 -4.84
C VAL A 109 -0.07 15.45 -4.09
N HIS A 110 -0.19 15.17 -2.78
CA HIS A 110 -1.13 15.87 -1.89
C HIS A 110 -0.43 16.32 -0.60
N PRO A 111 -0.77 17.51 -0.07
CA PRO A 111 -0.20 18.01 1.17
C PRO A 111 -0.49 17.11 2.38
N GLU A 112 -1.63 16.42 2.39
CA GLU A 112 -2.00 15.45 3.42
C GLU A 112 -1.00 14.27 3.48
N LEU A 113 -0.58 13.76 2.32
CA LEU A 113 0.40 12.68 2.26
C LEU A 113 1.78 13.15 2.72
N ALA A 114 2.17 14.38 2.36
CA ALA A 114 3.39 14.99 2.87
C ALA A 114 3.35 15.12 4.41
N ARG A 115 2.21 15.51 4.99
CA ARG A 115 2.03 15.58 6.44
C ARG A 115 2.10 14.20 7.10
N VAL A 116 1.57 13.15 6.47
CA VAL A 116 1.74 11.77 6.94
C VAL A 116 3.21 11.38 6.99
N VAL A 117 4.00 11.71 5.96
CA VAL A 117 5.45 11.45 5.94
C VAL A 117 6.16 12.17 7.08
N LEU A 118 5.87 13.47 7.29
CA LEU A 118 6.47 14.24 8.39
C LEU A 118 6.10 13.68 9.77
N ALA A 119 4.82 13.33 9.97
CA ALA A 119 4.34 12.76 11.23
C ALA A 119 4.95 11.38 11.51
N ALA A 120 5.05 10.51 10.50
CA ALA A 120 5.68 9.19 10.62
C ALA A 120 7.19 9.30 10.88
N GLY A 121 7.86 10.24 10.22
CA GLY A 121 9.28 10.54 10.40
C GLY A 121 9.60 11.33 11.67
N ARG A 122 8.60 11.81 12.41
CA ARG A 122 8.73 12.66 13.60
C ARG A 122 9.57 13.93 13.33
N VAL A 123 9.47 14.44 12.11
CA VAL A 123 10.14 15.68 11.67
C VAL A 123 9.30 16.86 12.15
N ARG A 124 9.96 17.82 12.83
CA ARG A 124 9.35 19.05 13.36
C ARG A 124 9.70 20.24 12.50
#